data_AF-A0A7S0IFS0-F1
#
_entry.id   AF-A0A7S0IFS0-F1
#
_cell.length_a   1.000
_cell.length_b   1.000
_cell.length_c   1.000
_cell.angle_alpha   90.00
_cell.angle_beta   90.00
_cell.angle_gamma   90.00
#
_symmetry.space_group_name_H-M   'P 1'
#
loop_
_entity.id
_entity.type
_entity.pdbx_description
1 polymer ?
#
loop_
_entity_poly.entity_id
_entity_poly.type
_entity_poly.pdbx_seq_one_letter_code
_entity_poly.pdbx_strand_id
1 'polypeptide(L)'
;DHLACVNAFDEWIGSTNRRRTCADLNLSHAAMQDVARARTQLRKRLEEAGFSPGSPAANAREDNDDFVRCVLVAGLFPNVARVGVASGRTRVLNNRGVEVAVHPSGVDAAFRDDVDGDPRGSSTTARRTFSGGPETGLLVYQEEVTTSKTFIRDTTPVPDASVLLFGGEIGVDHASASVSVAVGRSSAAGGGGASRFTFRAPPE
;
A
#
# COMPACT_ATOMS: atom_id res chain seq x y z
N ASP A 1 -5.86 -0.57 1.94
CA ASP A 1 -6.29 -0.16 3.30
C ASP A 1 -6.54 1.33 3.46
N HIS A 2 -5.56 2.22 3.26
CA HIS A 2 -5.73 3.66 3.53
C HIS A 2 -6.92 4.29 2.80
N LEU A 3 -7.08 4.03 1.50
CA LEU A 3 -8.22 4.55 0.72
C LEU A 3 -9.56 3.93 1.16
N ALA A 4 -9.56 2.68 1.63
CA ALA A 4 -10.77 2.07 2.18
C ALA A 4 -11.22 2.80 3.47
N CYS A 5 -10.27 3.21 4.32
CA CYS A 5 -10.54 4.05 5.49
C CYS A 5 -11.08 5.43 5.11
N VAL A 6 -10.55 6.05 4.03
CA VAL A 6 -11.06 7.33 3.50
C VAL A 6 -12.51 7.17 3.05
N ASN A 7 -12.80 6.18 2.22
CA ASN A 7 -14.15 5.91 1.72
C ASN A 7 -15.14 5.64 2.85
N ALA A 8 -14.76 4.84 3.85
CA ALA A 8 -15.59 4.57 5.02
C ALA A 8 -15.86 5.85 5.85
N PHE A 9 -14.85 6.71 6.00
CA PHE A 9 -15.02 7.98 6.71
C PHE A 9 -15.91 8.96 5.93
N ASP A 10 -15.76 9.04 4.61
CA ASP A 10 -16.53 9.93 3.75
C ASP A 10 -18.01 9.52 3.70
N GLU A 11 -18.29 8.22 3.64
CA GLU A 11 -19.66 7.71 3.77
C GLU A 11 -20.25 8.04 5.16
N TRP A 12 -19.46 7.86 6.22
CA TRP A 12 -19.91 8.17 7.58
C TRP A 12 -20.15 9.66 7.81
N ILE A 13 -19.28 10.55 7.35
CA ILE A 13 -19.40 11.99 7.61
C ILE A 13 -20.56 12.61 6.83
N GLY A 14 -20.81 12.12 5.59
CA GLY A 14 -21.90 12.54 4.72
C GLY A 14 -23.27 11.95 5.09
N SER A 15 -23.31 10.85 5.85
CA SER A 15 -24.56 10.22 6.28
C SER A 15 -25.33 11.04 7.30
N THR A 16 -26.66 11.16 7.09
CA THR A 16 -27.59 11.75 8.07
C THR A 16 -27.79 10.85 9.29
N ASN A 17 -27.68 9.53 9.12
CA ASN A 17 -27.78 8.55 10.19
C ASN A 17 -26.46 7.81 10.38
N ARG A 18 -25.50 8.53 10.97
CA ARG A 18 -24.14 8.04 11.26
C ARG A 18 -24.10 6.77 12.08
N ARG A 19 -25.09 6.52 12.96
CA ARG A 19 -25.16 5.29 13.76
C ARG A 19 -25.50 4.08 12.91
N ARG A 20 -26.43 4.23 11.96
CA ARG A 20 -26.79 3.18 11.02
C ARG A 20 -25.61 2.85 10.09
N THR A 21 -24.95 3.86 9.53
CA THR A 21 -23.74 3.65 8.72
C THR A 21 -22.64 2.92 9.49
N CYS A 22 -22.44 3.23 10.79
CA CYS A 22 -21.53 2.46 11.63
C CYS A 22 -21.92 0.99 11.77
N ALA A 23 -23.22 0.68 11.91
CA ALA A 23 -23.70 -0.70 11.97
C ALA A 23 -23.51 -1.43 10.64
N ASP A 24 -23.85 -0.77 9.52
CA ASP A 24 -23.80 -1.37 8.18
C ASP A 24 -22.36 -1.68 7.74
N LEU A 25 -21.40 -0.82 8.10
CA LEU A 25 -19.98 -0.95 7.72
C LEU A 25 -19.09 -1.54 8.83
N ASN A 26 -19.67 -1.99 9.96
CA ASN A 26 -18.95 -2.47 11.13
C ASN A 26 -17.91 -1.48 11.68
N LEU A 27 -18.25 -0.18 11.71
CA LEU A 27 -17.37 0.89 12.19
C LEU A 27 -17.63 1.25 13.66
N SER A 28 -16.59 1.71 14.35
CA SER A 28 -16.73 2.33 15.67
C SER A 28 -17.10 3.80 15.54
N HIS A 29 -18.26 4.19 16.08
CA HIS A 29 -18.68 5.61 16.09
C HIS A 29 -17.69 6.51 16.84
N ALA A 30 -17.13 6.02 17.95
CA ALA A 30 -16.12 6.76 18.71
C ALA A 30 -14.86 6.99 17.88
N ALA A 31 -14.36 5.94 17.19
CA ALA A 31 -13.18 6.06 16.32
C ALA A 31 -13.41 7.04 15.17
N MET A 32 -14.59 7.02 14.53
CA MET A 32 -14.92 7.97 13.47
C MET A 32 -14.96 9.43 13.98
N GLN A 33 -15.49 9.65 15.19
CA GLN A 33 -15.42 10.96 15.84
C GLN A 33 -13.98 11.40 16.14
N ASP A 34 -13.13 10.48 16.59
CA ASP A 34 -11.70 10.75 16.82
C ASP A 34 -10.99 11.14 15.52
N VAL A 35 -11.27 10.43 14.42
CA VAL A 35 -10.74 10.79 13.08
C VAL A 35 -11.20 12.18 12.67
N ALA A 36 -12.48 12.54 12.88
CA ALA A 36 -12.99 13.87 12.57
C ALA A 36 -12.31 14.98 13.39
N ARG A 37 -12.07 14.72 14.69
CA ARG A 37 -11.31 15.62 15.57
C ARG A 37 -9.87 15.77 15.09
N ALA A 38 -9.20 14.66 14.78
CA ALA A 38 -7.83 14.66 14.29
C ALA A 38 -7.69 15.43 12.96
N ARG A 39 -8.61 15.24 12.00
CA ARG A 39 -8.64 16.00 10.74
C ARG A 39 -8.78 17.51 10.97
N THR A 40 -9.62 17.91 11.93
CA THR A 40 -9.79 19.33 12.30
C THR A 40 -8.50 19.89 12.91
N GLN A 41 -7.85 19.14 13.79
CA GLN A 41 -6.59 19.54 14.40
C GLN A 41 -5.47 19.67 13.36
N LEU A 42 -5.32 18.70 12.44
CA LEU A 42 -4.33 18.74 11.37
C LEU A 42 -4.55 19.93 10.44
N ARG A 43 -5.81 20.23 10.08
CA ARG A 43 -6.16 21.42 9.29
C ARG A 43 -5.66 22.70 9.96
N LYS A 44 -5.93 22.86 11.26
CA LYS A 44 -5.46 24.02 12.02
C LYS A 44 -3.93 24.11 12.04
N ARG A 45 -3.22 22.98 12.18
CA ARG A 45 -1.75 22.96 12.12
C ARG A 45 -1.21 23.39 10.76
N LEU A 46 -1.86 22.98 9.67
CA LEU A 46 -1.50 23.41 8.33
C LEU A 46 -1.69 24.93 8.16
N GLU A 47 -2.79 25.48 8.66
CA GLU A 47 -3.05 26.93 8.67
C GLU A 47 -1.99 27.69 9.49
N GLU A 48 -1.66 27.21 10.69
CA GLU A 48 -0.60 27.76 11.55
C GLU A 48 0.78 27.74 10.87
N ALA A 49 1.03 26.75 10.00
CA ALA A 49 2.26 26.64 9.21
C ALA A 49 2.25 27.46 7.91
N GLY A 50 1.19 28.23 7.64
CA GLY A 50 1.06 29.10 6.46
C GLY A 50 0.47 28.43 5.22
N PHE A 51 -0.01 27.18 5.33
CA PHE A 51 -0.75 26.53 4.24
C PHE A 51 -2.23 26.96 4.26
N SER A 52 -2.90 26.82 3.12
CA SER A 52 -4.32 27.18 2.95
C SER A 52 -5.20 25.96 2.64
N PRO A 53 -5.44 25.07 3.61
CA PRO A 53 -6.17 23.81 3.39
C PRO A 53 -7.66 23.99 3.09
N GLY A 54 -8.21 25.19 3.24
CA GLY A 54 -9.58 25.55 2.85
C GLY A 54 -9.70 26.15 1.45
N SER A 55 -8.59 26.36 0.74
CA SER A 55 -8.63 26.92 -0.62
C SER A 55 -9.22 25.91 -1.62
N PRO A 56 -9.89 26.35 -2.70
CA PRO A 56 -10.37 25.45 -3.75
C PRO A 56 -9.25 24.61 -4.39
N ALA A 57 -8.03 25.14 -4.41
CA ALA A 57 -6.85 24.45 -4.93
C ALA A 57 -6.42 23.27 -4.05
N ALA A 58 -6.68 23.30 -2.74
CA ALA A 58 -6.23 22.27 -1.81
C ALA A 58 -6.85 20.90 -2.08
N ASN A 59 -8.09 20.87 -2.60
CA ASN A 59 -8.83 19.66 -2.92
C ASN A 59 -9.00 19.43 -4.43
N ALA A 60 -8.29 20.17 -5.29
CA ALA A 60 -8.45 20.12 -6.74
C ALA A 60 -8.08 18.75 -7.39
N ARG A 61 -7.55 17.82 -6.60
CA ARG A 61 -7.13 16.46 -7.00
C ARG A 61 -7.65 15.38 -6.03
N GLU A 62 -8.69 15.69 -5.25
CA GLU A 62 -9.24 14.75 -4.26
C GLU A 62 -9.82 13.48 -4.87
N ASP A 63 -10.26 13.54 -6.13
CA ASP A 63 -10.81 12.45 -6.94
C ASP A 63 -9.73 11.58 -7.62
N ASN A 64 -8.47 11.99 -7.56
CA ASN A 64 -7.37 11.26 -8.16
C ASN A 64 -6.68 10.37 -7.11
N ASP A 65 -7.14 9.13 -7.02
CA ASP A 65 -6.55 8.13 -6.11
C ASP A 65 -5.04 7.95 -6.32
N ASP A 66 -4.51 8.03 -7.54
CA ASP A 66 -3.08 7.87 -7.80
C ASP A 66 -2.26 9.02 -7.21
N PHE A 67 -2.82 10.23 -7.22
CA PHE A 67 -2.23 11.36 -6.50
C PHE A 67 -2.18 11.10 -4.99
N VAL A 68 -3.27 10.60 -4.40
CA VAL A 68 -3.31 10.24 -2.97
C VAL A 68 -2.33 9.11 -2.66
N ARG A 69 -2.23 8.07 -3.51
CA ARG A 69 -1.24 6.99 -3.42
C ARG A 69 0.19 7.54 -3.43
N CYS A 70 0.47 8.55 -4.25
CA CYS A 70 1.77 9.23 -4.28
C CYS A 70 2.07 9.96 -2.97
N VAL A 71 1.09 10.66 -2.39
CA VAL A 71 1.22 11.32 -1.08
C VAL A 71 1.47 10.30 0.04
N LEU A 72 0.80 9.13 -0.01
CA LEU A 72 1.06 8.03 0.92
C LEU A 72 2.51 7.54 0.84
N VAL A 73 3.07 7.39 -0.37
CA VAL A 73 4.49 7.05 -0.51
C VAL A 73 5.38 8.13 0.11
N ALA A 74 5.11 9.41 -0.13
CA ALA A 74 5.88 10.49 0.45
C ALA A 74 5.89 10.48 1.99
N GLY A 75 4.76 10.11 2.62
CA GLY A 75 4.62 10.07 4.07
C GLY A 75 5.13 8.78 4.73
N LEU A 76 5.09 7.65 4.03
CA LEU A 76 5.40 6.33 4.59
C LEU A 76 6.74 5.75 4.12
N PHE A 77 7.37 6.33 3.09
CA PHE A 77 8.72 5.93 2.69
C PHE A 77 9.68 6.03 3.89
N PRO A 78 10.54 5.02 4.16
CA PRO A 78 10.96 3.92 3.28
C PRO A 78 10.12 2.62 3.37
N ASN A 79 8.93 2.63 3.99
CA ASN A 79 8.10 1.43 4.16
C ASN A 79 7.38 1.04 2.85
N VAL A 80 8.15 0.48 1.92
CA VAL A 80 7.68 -0.01 0.63
C VAL A 80 7.98 -1.49 0.46
N ALA A 81 7.13 -2.18 -0.29
CA ALA A 81 7.30 -3.58 -0.63
C ALA A 81 7.06 -3.80 -2.12
N ARG A 82 7.71 -4.81 -2.69
CA ARG A 82 7.53 -5.24 -4.07
C ARG A 82 6.73 -6.53 -4.10
N VAL A 83 5.69 -6.53 -4.92
CA VAL A 83 4.88 -7.71 -5.21
C VAL A 83 5.29 -8.28 -6.56
N GLY A 84 5.47 -9.59 -6.60
CA GLY A 84 5.72 -10.30 -7.84
C GLY A 84 5.29 -11.75 -7.74
N VAL A 85 5.34 -12.46 -8.87
CA VAL A 85 5.01 -13.88 -8.93
C VAL A 85 6.30 -14.68 -9.04
N ALA A 86 6.49 -15.65 -8.13
CA ALA A 86 7.54 -16.65 -8.25
C ALA A 86 6.97 -18.05 -8.07
N SER A 87 7.36 -18.97 -8.96
CA SER A 87 6.86 -20.36 -8.96
C SER A 87 5.33 -20.46 -8.92
N GLY A 88 4.64 -19.51 -9.56
CA GLY A 88 3.17 -19.46 -9.61
C GLY A 88 2.50 -19.09 -8.28
N ARG A 89 3.22 -18.41 -7.38
CA ARG A 89 2.70 -17.84 -6.13
C ARG A 89 3.10 -16.38 -6.01
N THR A 90 2.17 -15.54 -5.55
CA THR A 90 2.46 -14.15 -5.19
C THR A 90 3.45 -14.12 -4.02
N ARG A 91 4.52 -13.35 -4.17
CA ARG A 91 5.53 -13.09 -3.15
C ARG A 91 5.63 -11.59 -2.93
N VAL A 92 5.75 -11.20 -1.67
CA VAL A 92 5.91 -9.81 -1.26
C VAL A 92 7.26 -9.68 -0.57
N LEU A 93 8.13 -8.82 -1.10
CA LEU A 93 9.44 -8.51 -0.55
C LEU A 93 9.41 -7.10 0.03
N ASN A 94 9.74 -6.93 1.31
CA ASN A 94 9.85 -5.60 1.89
C ASN A 94 11.09 -4.84 1.37
N ASN A 95 11.26 -3.61 1.82
CA ASN A 95 12.39 -2.75 1.45
C ASN A 95 13.78 -3.32 1.79
N ARG A 96 13.88 -4.36 2.62
CA ARG A 96 15.13 -5.06 2.97
C ARG A 96 15.38 -6.31 2.11
N GLY A 97 14.46 -6.65 1.22
CA GLY A 97 14.50 -7.89 0.42
C GLY A 97 14.05 -9.13 1.19
N VAL A 98 13.43 -8.96 2.36
CA VAL A 98 12.89 -10.05 3.18
C VAL A 98 11.48 -10.36 2.72
N GLU A 99 11.16 -11.65 2.58
CA GLU A 99 9.80 -12.09 2.26
C GLU A 99 8.86 -11.88 3.44
N VAL A 100 7.75 -11.21 3.18
CA VAL A 100 6.71 -10.88 4.15
C VAL A 100 5.34 -11.29 3.60
N ALA A 101 4.33 -11.33 4.46
CA ALA A 101 2.94 -11.54 4.06
C ALA A 101 2.11 -10.27 4.29
N VAL A 102 1.11 -10.01 3.44
CA VAL A 102 0.07 -9.03 3.77
C VAL A 102 -0.78 -9.58 4.91
N HIS A 103 -1.05 -8.75 5.92
CA HIS A 103 -1.85 -9.18 7.07
C HIS A 103 -3.28 -9.52 6.66
N PRO A 104 -3.89 -10.61 7.17
CA PRO A 104 -5.23 -11.06 6.75
C PRO A 104 -6.38 -10.07 6.97
N SER A 105 -6.18 -9.04 7.81
CA SER A 105 -7.18 -7.99 8.03
C SER A 105 -7.17 -6.90 6.97
N GLY A 106 -6.17 -6.86 6.08
CA GLY A 106 -6.07 -5.86 5.02
C GLY A 106 -6.95 -6.20 3.82
N VAL A 107 -7.36 -5.19 3.07
CA VAL A 107 -8.13 -5.36 1.82
C VAL A 107 -7.29 -5.94 0.69
N ASP A 108 -5.97 -5.73 0.74
CA ASP A 108 -5.01 -6.35 -0.17
C ASP A 108 -4.56 -7.73 0.33
N ALA A 109 -5.17 -8.21 1.44
CA ALA A 109 -4.94 -9.56 1.90
C ALA A 109 -5.34 -10.52 0.79
N ALA A 110 -4.38 -11.35 0.51
CA ALA A 110 -4.20 -11.93 -0.76
C ALA A 110 -4.70 -13.36 -0.58
N PHE A 111 -6.02 -13.54 -0.71
CA PHE A 111 -6.65 -14.82 -0.38
C PHE A 111 -6.32 -15.82 -1.46
N ARG A 112 -5.74 -16.93 -0.99
CA ARG A 112 -5.62 -18.12 -1.81
C ARG A 112 -7.01 -18.72 -1.86
N ASP A 113 -7.72 -18.55 -2.97
CA ASP A 113 -8.84 -19.45 -3.26
C ASP A 113 -8.20 -20.81 -3.53
N ASP A 114 -7.99 -21.59 -2.48
CA ASP A 114 -7.95 -23.04 -2.63
C ASP A 114 -9.38 -23.42 -3.04
N VAL A 115 -9.66 -23.39 -4.35
CA VAL A 115 -10.85 -24.04 -4.90
C VAL A 115 -10.84 -25.45 -4.32
N ASP A 116 -11.85 -25.81 -3.53
CA ASP A 116 -12.03 -27.11 -2.89
C ASP A 116 -11.80 -28.22 -3.91
N GLY A 117 -10.55 -28.68 -3.99
CA GLY A 117 -10.14 -29.78 -4.84
C GLY A 117 -10.49 -31.05 -4.10
N ASP A 118 -11.54 -31.72 -4.58
CA ASP A 118 -11.88 -33.11 -4.28
C ASP A 118 -10.62 -33.92 -3.85
N PRO A 119 -10.61 -34.54 -2.65
CA PRO A 119 -9.45 -35.30 -2.16
C PRO A 119 -9.09 -36.52 -3.04
N ARG A 120 -9.84 -36.80 -4.11
CA ARG A 120 -9.54 -37.84 -5.10
C ARG A 120 -9.15 -37.20 -6.43
N GLY A 121 -7.84 -37.17 -6.68
CA GLY A 121 -7.25 -36.46 -7.81
C GLY A 121 -7.86 -36.76 -9.18
N SER A 122 -8.12 -35.68 -9.92
CA SER A 122 -8.06 -35.63 -11.38
C SER A 122 -7.65 -34.22 -11.79
N SER A 123 -6.54 -34.11 -12.52
CA SER A 123 -5.94 -32.84 -12.91
C SER A 123 -6.63 -32.21 -14.11
N THR A 124 -7.07 -30.97 -14.00
CA THR A 124 -7.09 -30.01 -15.12
C THR A 124 -7.07 -28.60 -14.56
N THR A 125 -5.92 -27.92 -14.66
CA THR A 125 -5.75 -26.46 -14.78
C THR A 125 -6.81 -25.59 -14.06
N ALA A 126 -7.01 -25.79 -12.76
CA ALA A 126 -7.69 -24.78 -11.96
C ALA A 126 -6.75 -23.58 -11.90
N ARG A 127 -7.05 -22.55 -12.71
CA ARG A 127 -6.41 -21.23 -12.64
C ARG A 127 -6.54 -20.79 -11.18
N ARG A 128 -5.42 -20.78 -10.44
CA ARG A 128 -5.39 -20.31 -9.06
C ARG A 128 -5.87 -18.87 -9.08
N THR A 129 -7.11 -18.64 -8.71
CA THR A 129 -7.65 -17.29 -8.60
C THR A 129 -7.18 -16.74 -7.27
N PHE A 130 -6.47 -15.63 -7.33
CA PHE A 130 -6.10 -14.89 -6.16
C PHE A 130 -7.15 -13.79 -6.00
N SER A 131 -8.03 -13.95 -5.03
CA SER A 131 -9.11 -13.02 -4.78
C SER A 131 -8.63 -11.96 -3.77
N GLY A 132 -7.76 -11.04 -4.21
CA GLY A 132 -7.35 -9.89 -3.39
C GLY A 132 -5.93 -9.38 -3.63
N GLY A 133 -5.75 -8.06 -3.63
CA GLY A 133 -4.47 -7.37 -3.83
C GLY A 133 -3.91 -7.45 -5.27
N PRO A 134 -2.84 -6.68 -5.57
CA PRO A 134 -2.20 -6.70 -6.89
C PRO A 134 -1.35 -7.96 -7.10
N GLU A 135 -1.35 -8.53 -8.31
CA GLU A 135 -0.49 -9.69 -8.66
C GLU A 135 1.00 -9.29 -8.78
N THR A 136 1.25 -8.05 -9.22
CA THR A 136 2.57 -7.46 -9.41
C THR A 136 2.53 -5.97 -9.13
N GLY A 137 3.65 -5.39 -8.70
CA GLY A 137 3.79 -3.94 -8.55
C GLY A 137 4.41 -3.59 -7.20
N LEU A 138 4.08 -2.40 -6.70
CA LEU A 138 4.58 -1.89 -5.44
C LEU A 138 3.45 -1.67 -4.44
N LEU A 139 3.75 -1.91 -3.17
CA LEU A 139 2.91 -1.56 -2.03
C LEU A 139 3.66 -0.56 -1.16
N VAL A 140 2.91 0.36 -0.57
CA VAL A 140 3.34 1.09 0.62
C VAL A 140 2.61 0.52 1.83
N TYR A 141 3.24 0.50 3.00
CA TYR A 141 2.65 -0.03 4.23
C TYR A 141 2.99 0.84 5.44
N GLN A 142 2.13 0.81 6.46
CA GLN A 142 2.33 1.62 7.66
C GLN A 142 3.15 0.88 8.73
N GLU A 143 2.86 -0.40 8.96
CA GLU A 143 3.45 -1.19 10.05
C GLU A 143 3.96 -2.54 9.55
N GLU A 144 5.10 -2.98 10.10
CA GLU A 144 5.59 -4.36 9.96
C GLU A 144 5.57 -5.03 11.34
N VAL A 145 4.85 -6.15 11.45
CA VAL A 145 4.65 -6.88 12.71
C VAL A 145 5.10 -8.31 12.55
N THR A 146 5.94 -8.79 13.47
CA THR A 146 6.37 -10.19 13.51
C THR A 146 5.64 -10.93 14.63
N THR A 147 4.88 -11.96 14.26
CA THR A 147 4.23 -12.88 15.20
C THR A 147 4.66 -14.30 14.90
N SER A 148 3.84 -15.10 14.22
CA SER A 148 4.19 -16.41 13.67
C SER A 148 5.02 -16.30 12.39
N LYS A 149 4.79 -15.24 11.62
CA LYS A 149 5.58 -14.78 10.48
C LYS A 149 5.56 -13.25 10.44
N THR A 150 6.41 -12.66 9.61
CA THR A 150 6.42 -11.21 9.41
C THR A 150 5.28 -10.80 8.49
N PHE A 151 4.45 -9.88 8.98
CA PHE A 151 3.32 -9.32 8.26
C PHE A 151 3.49 -7.82 8.07
N ILE A 152 3.06 -7.32 6.92
CA ILE A 152 2.85 -5.89 6.69
C ILE A 152 1.36 -5.56 6.83
N ARG A 153 1.06 -4.45 7.51
CA ARG A 153 -0.29 -3.95 7.78
C ARG A 153 -0.51 -2.60 7.12
N ASP A 154 -1.78 -2.32 6.88
CA ASP A 154 -2.26 -1.10 6.25
C ASP A 154 -1.54 -0.87 4.93
N THR A 155 -1.78 -1.76 3.97
CA THR A 155 -1.12 -1.73 2.67
C THR A 155 -1.91 -0.88 1.68
N THR A 156 -1.23 -0.33 0.67
CA THR A 156 -1.87 0.30 -0.48
C THR A 156 -1.01 0.09 -1.72
N PRO A 157 -1.59 -0.38 -2.84
CA PRO A 157 -0.90 -0.41 -4.13
C PRO A 157 -0.55 0.98 -4.60
N VAL A 158 0.67 1.17 -5.10
CA VAL A 158 1.18 2.48 -5.51
C VAL A 158 1.85 2.38 -6.89
N PRO A 159 1.77 3.44 -7.72
CA PRO A 159 2.43 3.47 -9.02
C PRO A 159 3.95 3.54 -8.88
N ASP A 160 4.68 2.96 -9.83
CA ASP A 160 6.16 2.98 -9.85
C ASP A 160 6.73 4.41 -9.80
N ALA A 161 6.04 5.35 -10.47
CA ALA A 161 6.40 6.76 -10.51
C ALA A 161 6.46 7.41 -9.11
N SER A 162 5.65 6.94 -8.16
CA SER A 162 5.63 7.51 -6.81
C SER A 162 6.92 7.19 -6.03
N VAL A 163 7.43 5.96 -6.16
CA VAL A 163 8.70 5.55 -5.54
C VAL A 163 9.88 6.16 -6.28
N LEU A 164 9.80 6.37 -7.60
CA LEU A 164 10.81 7.12 -8.34
C LEU A 164 10.89 8.59 -7.90
N LEU A 165 9.76 9.22 -7.58
CA LEU A 165 9.68 10.62 -7.19
C LEU A 165 10.06 10.87 -5.71
N PHE A 166 9.58 10.03 -4.80
CA PHE A 166 9.73 10.21 -3.35
C PHE A 166 10.70 9.24 -2.68
N GLY A 167 11.30 8.33 -3.46
CA GLY A 167 12.25 7.36 -2.95
C GLY A 167 13.63 7.96 -2.67
N GLY A 168 14.59 7.06 -2.38
CA GLY A 168 15.96 7.45 -2.11
C GLY A 168 16.79 7.70 -3.37
N GLU A 169 18.11 7.59 -3.22
CA GLU A 169 19.08 7.81 -4.29
C GLU A 169 18.76 7.02 -5.57
N ILE A 170 18.65 7.75 -6.68
CA ILE A 170 18.39 7.20 -8.02
C ILE A 170 19.72 6.84 -8.69
N GLY A 171 19.79 5.65 -9.27
CA GLY A 171 20.93 5.18 -10.05
C GLY A 171 20.44 4.72 -11.42
N VAL A 172 21.00 5.27 -12.48
CA VAL A 172 20.63 4.96 -13.87
C VAL A 172 21.71 4.06 -14.48
N ASP A 173 21.28 2.92 -15.01
CA ASP A 173 22.14 2.03 -15.80
C ASP A 173 21.68 2.04 -17.25
N HIS A 174 22.44 2.76 -18.07
CA HIS A 174 22.18 2.89 -19.51
C HIS A 174 22.40 1.57 -20.26
N ALA A 175 23.30 0.70 -19.81
CA ALA A 175 23.59 -0.55 -20.49
C ALA A 175 22.45 -1.56 -20.33
N SER A 176 21.79 -1.56 -19.17
CA SER A 176 20.63 -2.42 -18.89
C SER A 176 19.27 -1.75 -19.10
N ALA A 177 19.26 -0.51 -19.62
CA ALA A 177 18.06 0.32 -19.77
C ALA A 177 17.19 0.33 -18.50
N SER A 178 17.83 0.50 -17.34
CA SER A 178 17.15 0.40 -16.05
C SER A 178 17.44 1.58 -15.12
N VAL A 179 16.44 1.92 -14.31
CA VAL A 179 16.53 2.92 -13.24
C VAL A 179 16.36 2.19 -11.93
N SER A 180 17.20 2.49 -10.95
CA SER A 180 17.15 1.90 -9.62
C SER A 180 16.97 2.98 -8.56
N VAL A 181 16.21 2.67 -7.52
CA VAL A 181 15.95 3.59 -6.38
C VAL A 181 16.38 2.90 -5.09
N ALA A 182 17.16 3.57 -4.25
CA ALA A 182 17.45 3.09 -2.91
C ALA A 182 16.17 3.14 -2.06
N VAL A 183 15.79 2.00 -1.47
CA VAL A 183 14.55 1.86 -0.67
C VAL A 183 14.78 1.46 0.78
N GLY A 184 16.01 1.09 1.14
CA GLY A 184 16.34 0.70 2.51
C GLY A 184 17.79 0.25 2.64
N ARG A 185 18.14 -0.35 3.78
CA ARG A 185 19.45 -1.01 3.98
C ARG A 185 19.28 -2.51 3.76
N SER A 186 20.14 -3.10 2.93
CA SER A 186 20.11 -4.56 2.70
C SER A 186 20.45 -5.31 3.99
N SER A 187 19.73 -6.40 4.27
CA SER A 187 20.07 -7.35 5.34
C SER A 187 20.99 -8.48 4.88
N ALA A 188 21.43 -8.48 3.62
CA ALA A 188 22.30 -9.53 3.08
C ALA A 188 23.68 -9.52 3.75
N ALA A 189 24.14 -10.70 4.17
CA ALA A 189 25.45 -10.92 4.77
C ALA A 189 26.57 -10.75 3.73
N GLY A 190 26.93 -9.51 3.40
CA GLY A 190 27.98 -9.20 2.44
C GLY A 190 27.91 -7.75 1.94
N GLY A 191 28.43 -6.82 2.74
CA GLY A 191 28.54 -5.39 2.39
C GLY A 191 27.24 -4.62 2.60
N GLY A 192 27.27 -3.63 3.51
CA GLY A 192 26.13 -2.77 3.87
C GLY A 192 25.69 -1.81 2.76
N GLY A 193 25.30 -2.34 1.61
CA GLY A 193 24.70 -1.60 0.50
C GLY A 193 23.23 -1.28 0.76
N ALA A 194 22.76 -0.19 0.16
CA ALA A 194 21.33 0.10 0.12
C ALA A 194 20.59 -1.00 -0.67
N SER A 195 19.48 -1.49 -0.13
CA SER A 195 18.52 -2.29 -0.90
C SER A 195 17.90 -1.39 -1.97
N ARG A 196 17.84 -1.88 -3.21
CA ARG A 196 17.40 -1.10 -4.37
C ARG A 196 16.24 -1.77 -5.07
N PHE A 197 15.27 -0.96 -5.47
CA PHE A 197 14.21 -1.36 -6.39
C PHE A 197 14.62 -0.96 -7.81
N THR A 198 14.63 -1.94 -8.72
CA THR A 198 14.99 -1.72 -10.13
C THR A 198 13.74 -1.72 -11.00
N PHE A 199 13.66 -0.73 -11.87
CA PHE A 199 12.63 -0.50 -12.85
C PHE A 199 13.28 -0.60 -14.23
N ARG A 200 12.76 -1.46 -15.10
CA ARG A 200 13.26 -1.59 -16.47
C ARG A 200 12.38 -0.77 -17.40
N ALA A 201 12.99 -0.10 -18.36
CA ALA A 201 12.24 0.46 -19.48
C ALA A 201 11.58 -0.71 -20.25
N PRO A 202 10.33 -0.55 -20.72
CA PRO A 202 9.75 -1.46 -21.71
C PRO A 202 10.67 -1.51 -22.94
N PRO A 203 10.83 -2.66 -23.61
CA PRO A 203 11.48 -2.69 -24.91
C PRO A 203 10.66 -1.82 -25.90
N GLU A 204 11.35 -0.96 -26.65
CA GLU A 204 10.77 -0.16 -27.75
C GLU A 204 10.24 -1.05 -28.89
#